data_AF-A0A3D5T088-F1
#
_entry.id   AF-A0A3D5T088-F1
#
_cell.length_a   1.000
_cell.length_b   1.000
_cell.length_c   1.000
_cell.angle_alpha   90.00
_cell.angle_beta   90.00
_cell.angle_gamma   90.00
#
_symmetry.space_group_name_H-M   'P 1'
#
loop_
_entity.id
_entity.type
_entity.pdbx_description
1 polymer ?
#
loop_
_entity_poly.entity_id
_entity_poly.type
_entity_poly.pdbx_seq_one_letter_code
_entity_poly.pdbx_strand_id
1 'polypeptide(L)' 'MTPLAPHLSTFLRAHLPREYGASQHTIASYAHCYRLLLTFAAERRKTRPSQIQIEDLDADLICAFLDHLEVARSNTPR' A
#
# COMPACT_ATOMS: atom_id res chain seq x y z
N MET A 1 -3.25 16.56 7.02
CA MET A 1 -3.54 15.24 7.58
C MET A 1 -4.70 14.65 6.79
N THR A 2 -4.34 13.89 5.75
CA THR A 2 -5.24 13.41 4.70
C THR A 2 -5.46 11.91 4.85
N PRO A 3 -6.68 11.45 5.19
CA PRO A 3 -6.95 10.02 5.38
C PRO A 3 -6.76 9.22 4.09
N LEU A 4 -5.88 8.21 4.11
CA LEU A 4 -5.58 7.41 2.91
C LEU A 4 -6.70 6.40 2.58
N ALA A 5 -7.33 5.82 3.60
CA ALA A 5 -8.31 4.76 3.47
C ALA A 5 -9.47 5.03 2.47
N PRO A 6 -10.15 6.20 2.48
CA PRO A 6 -11.23 6.49 1.52
C PRO A 6 -10.70 6.56 0.08
N HIS A 7 -9.54 7.18 -0.14
CA HIS A 7 -8.96 7.30 -1.48
C HIS A 7 -8.54 5.93 -2.04
N LEU A 8 -7.87 5.12 -1.22
CA LEU A 8 -7.46 3.78 -1.62
C LEU A 8 -8.66 2.87 -1.91
N SER A 9 -9.73 2.99 -1.12
CA SER A 9 -10.95 2.22 -1.33
C SER A 9 -11.59 2.56 -2.67
N THR A 10 -11.69 3.85 -3.01
CA THR A 10 -12.20 4.31 -4.30
C THR A 10 -11.30 3.87 -5.46
N PHE A 11 -9.98 3.98 -5.30
CA PHE A 11 -9.02 3.55 -6.31
C PHE A 11 -9.18 2.06 -6.67
N LEU A 12 -9.23 1.19 -5.65
CA LEU A 12 -9.34 -0.26 -5.85
C LEU A 12 -10.72 -0.70 -6.36
N ARG A 13 -11.80 -0.04 -5.94
CA ARG A 13 -13.18 -0.47 -6.22
C ARG A 13 -13.82 0.20 -7.43
N ALA A 14 -13.38 1.41 -7.78
CA ALA A 14 -13.94 2.18 -8.89
C ALA A 14 -12.91 2.42 -9.98
N HIS A 15 -11.80 3.08 -9.66
CA HIS A 15 -10.84 3.52 -10.68
C HIS A 15 -10.20 2.33 -11.42
N LEU A 16 -9.59 1.37 -10.70
CA LEU A 16 -8.94 0.23 -11.34
C LEU A 16 -9.90 -0.58 -12.24
N PRO A 17 -11.09 -1.01 -11.78
CA PRO A 17 -11.98 -1.81 -12.64
C PRO A 17 -12.68 -1.00 -13.74
N ARG A 18 -13.09 0.25 -13.47
CA ARG A 18 -13.99 1.00 -14.37
C ARG A 18 -13.25 1.95 -15.30
N GLU A 19 -12.25 2.66 -14.79
CA GLU A 19 -11.53 3.70 -15.56
C GLU A 19 -10.29 3.11 -16.24
N TYR A 20 -9.58 2.21 -15.56
CA TYR A 20 -8.37 1.58 -16.08
C TYR A 20 -8.62 0.22 -16.75
N GLY A 21 -9.81 -0.39 -16.56
CA GLY A 21 -10.14 -1.71 -17.10
C GLY A 21 -9.23 -2.83 -16.59
N ALA A 22 -8.70 -2.70 -15.38
CA ALA A 22 -7.76 -3.65 -14.80
C ALA A 22 -8.41 -5.03 -14.60
N SER A 23 -7.65 -6.09 -14.90
CA SER A 23 -8.10 -7.47 -14.62
C SER A 23 -8.28 -7.70 -13.11
N GLN A 24 -9.08 -8.70 -12.72
CA GLN A 24 -9.24 -9.08 -11.32
C GLN A 24 -7.91 -9.47 -10.67
N HIS A 25 -7.01 -10.14 -11.40
CA HIS A 25 -5.67 -10.50 -10.91
C HIS A 25 -4.81 -9.26 -10.67
N THR A 26 -4.90 -8.26 -11.55
CA THR A 26 -4.24 -6.96 -11.35
C THR A 26 -4.77 -6.27 -10.10
N ILE A 27 -6.09 -6.13 -9.96
CA ILE A 27 -6.69 -5.50 -8.77
C ILE A 27 -6.29 -6.23 -7.48
N ALA A 28 -6.31 -7.55 -7.48
CA ALA A 28 -5.89 -8.37 -6.35
C ALA A 28 -4.40 -8.16 -6.01
N SER A 29 -3.53 -8.05 -7.01
CA SER A 29 -2.10 -7.75 -6.84
C SER A 29 -1.88 -6.37 -6.19
N TYR A 30 -2.57 -5.33 -6.68
CA TYR A 30 -2.53 -4.00 -6.08
C TYR A 30 -3.04 -4.02 -4.63
N ALA A 31 -4.20 -4.62 -4.39
CA ALA A 31 -4.76 -4.74 -3.03
C ALA A 31 -3.85 -5.51 -2.07
N HIS A 32 -3.12 -6.51 -2.58
CA HIS A 32 -2.13 -7.23 -1.79
C HIS A 32 -0.92 -6.35 -1.45
N CYS A 33 -0.37 -5.63 -2.43
CA CYS A 33 0.75 -4.70 -2.23
C CYS A 33 0.41 -3.63 -1.18
N TYR A 34 -0.73 -2.95 -1.33
CA TYR A 34 -1.15 -1.94 -0.35
C TYR A 34 -1.38 -2.51 1.04
N ARG A 35 -1.88 -3.75 1.15
CA ARG A 35 -2.03 -4.40 2.46
C ARG A 35 -0.67 -4.58 3.14
N LEU A 36 0.35 -5.02 2.42
CA LEU A 36 1.70 -5.16 2.97
C LEU A 36 2.25 -3.80 3.43
N LEU A 37 2.14 -2.77 2.59
CA LEU A 37 2.61 -1.42 2.92
C LEU A 37 1.89 -0.86 4.16
N LEU A 38 0.56 -0.94 4.20
CA LEU A 38 -0.22 -0.38 5.31
C LEU A 38 0.00 -1.13 6.62
N THR A 39 0.18 -2.45 6.58
CA THR A 39 0.56 -3.21 7.77
C THR A 39 1.93 -2.79 8.28
N PHE A 40 2.94 -2.72 7.41
CA PHE A 40 4.28 -2.27 7.76
C PHE A 40 4.30 -0.85 8.35
N ALA A 41 3.60 0.08 7.70
CA ALA A 41 3.51 1.46 8.16
C ALA A 41 2.82 1.56 9.54
N ALA A 42 1.73 0.81 9.73
CA ALA A 42 0.98 0.78 10.98
C ALA A 42 1.80 0.24 12.15
N GLU A 43 2.57 -0.82 11.93
CA GLU A 43 3.48 -1.38 12.93
C GLU A 43 4.54 -0.35 13.35
N ARG A 44 5.19 0.31 12.38
CA ARG A 44 6.23 1.31 12.66
C ARG A 44 5.72 2.56 13.36
N ARG A 45 4.51 3.01 12.99
CA ARG A 45 3.85 4.18 13.58
C ARG A 45 3.02 3.84 14.84
N LYS A 46 2.97 2.57 15.24
CA LYS A 46 2.18 2.06 16.39
C LYS A 46 0.70 2.49 16.32
N THR A 47 0.11 2.39 15.14
CA THR A 47 -1.28 2.78 14.87
C THR A 47 -2.02 1.67 14.14
N ARG A 48 -3.29 1.88 13.78
CA ARG A 48 -4.06 0.95 12.96
C ARG A 48 -3.82 1.22 11.48
N PRO A 49 -3.79 0.20 10.59
CA PRO A 49 -3.68 0.42 9.14
C PRO A 49 -4.73 1.38 8.55
N SER A 50 -5.94 1.41 9.12
CA SER A 50 -7.01 2.31 8.70
C SER A 50 -6.81 3.77 9.12
N GLN A 51 -5.87 4.06 10.02
CA GLN A 51 -5.53 5.40 10.49
C GLN A 51 -4.31 5.99 9.79
N ILE A 52 -3.66 5.24 8.88
CA ILE A 52 -2.57 5.74 8.05
C ILE A 52 -3.08 6.87 7.17
N GLN A 53 -2.29 7.94 7.12
CA GLN A 53 -2.54 9.12 6.31
C GLN A 53 -1.52 9.22 5.18
N ILE A 54 -1.80 10.07 4.19
CA ILE A 54 -0.87 10.27 3.07
C ILE A 54 0.48 10.78 3.57
N GLU A 55 0.46 11.65 4.57
CA GLU A 55 1.67 12.25 5.15
C GLU A 55 2.53 11.26 5.95
N ASP A 56 2.00 10.09 6.33
CA ASP A 56 2.78 9.04 6.99
C ASP A 56 3.67 8.26 6.01
N LEU A 57 3.37 8.33 4.70
CA LEU A 57 4.07 7.65 3.62
C LEU A 57 5.19 8.54 3.03
N ASP A 58 6.14 8.88 3.90
CA ASP A 58 7.35 9.61 3.50
C ASP A 58 8.39 8.70 2.82
N ALA A 59 9.39 9.30 2.17
CA ALA A 59 10.42 8.58 1.43
C ALA A 59 11.18 7.57 2.30
N ASP A 60 11.48 7.93 3.56
CA ASP A 60 12.20 7.06 4.49
C ASP A 60 11.39 5.82 4.85
N LEU A 61 10.09 5.98 5.06
CA LEU A 61 9.18 4.87 5.32
C LEU A 61 9.04 3.96 4.10
N ILE A 62 8.96 4.53 2.89
CA ILE A 62 8.89 3.76 1.65
C ILE A 62 10.19 2.99 1.41
N CYS A 63 11.36 3.63 1.54
CA CYS A 63 12.65 2.95 1.40
C CYS A 63 12.77 1.78 2.38
N ALA A 64 12.45 2.01 3.65
CA ALA A 64 12.52 0.95 4.65
C ALA A 64 11.49 -0.17 4.43
N PHE A 65 10.34 0.13 3.82
CA PHE A 65 9.39 -0.89 3.39
C PHE A 65 9.97 -1.76 2.27
N LEU A 66 10.65 -1.15 1.29
CA LEU A 66 11.31 -1.88 0.21
C LEU A 66 12.42 -2.78 0.78
N ASP A 67 13.28 -2.26 1.66
CA ASP A 67 14.30 -3.06 2.35
C ASP A 67 13.68 -4.25 3.10
N HIS A 68 12.55 -4.02 3.78
CA HIS A 68 11.81 -5.08 4.45
C HIS A 68 11.30 -6.15 3.48
N LEU A 69 10.79 -5.77 2.30
CA LEU A 69 10.37 -6.73 1.28
C LEU A 69 11.55 -7.55 0.74
N GLU A 70 12.71 -6.93 0.54
CA GLU A 70 13.91 -7.63 0.09
C GLU A 70 14.37 -8.67 1.12
N VAL A 71 14.43 -8.29 2.40
CA VAL A 71 14.89 -9.20 3.47
C VAL A 71 13.86 -10.27 3.80
N ALA A 72 12.59 -9.88 4.00
CA ALA A 72 11.57 -10.79 4.51
C ALA A 72 10.95 -11.68 3.43
N ARG A 73 11.01 -11.26 2.16
CA ARG A 73 10.37 -11.97 1.04
C ARG A 73 11.34 -12.35 -0.08
N SER A 74 12.62 -12.02 0.06
CA SER A 74 13.65 -12.24 -0.98
C SER A 74 13.30 -11.60 -2.32
N ASN A 75 12.55 -10.48 -2.28
CA ASN A 75 12.36 -9.66 -3.47
C ASN A 75 13.72 -9.08 -3.88
N THR A 76 13.97 -8.96 -5.18
CA THR A 76 15.20 -8.37 -5.70
C THR A 76 14.86 -7.35 -6.79
N PRO A 77 15.62 -6.25 -6.90
CA PRO A 77 15.58 -5.39 -8.08
C PRO A 77 15.87 -6.26 -9.31
N ARG A 78 15.05 -6.12 -10.35
CA ARG A 78 15.19 -6.90 -11.59
C ARG A 78 15.70 -6.04 -12.73
#